data_AF-A0A0J7Z4G5-F1
#
_entry.id   AF-A0A0J7Z4G5-F1
#
_cell.length_a   1.000
_cell.length_b   1.000
_cell.length_c   1.000
_cell.angle_alpha   90.00
_cell.angle_beta   90.00
_cell.angle_gamma   90.00
#
_symmetry.space_group_name_H-M   'P 1'
#
loop_
_entity.id
_entity.type
_entity.pdbx_description
1 polymer ?
#
loop_
_entity_poly.entity_id
_entity_poly.type
_entity_poly.pdbx_seq_one_letter_code
_entity_poly.pdbx_strand_id
1 'polypeptide(L)'
;MTEATEPQNNEVGTQAEDTKARKERERDELYALDISGVEWHCAPGTETHEERVEIAYLPEGAVAMRSSLDPATVLRYTEAEWRAFVLGARDGEFDLEPAPHNGGMAVE
;
A
#
# COMPACT_ATOMS: atom_id res chain seq x y z
N MET A 1 -6.51 16.84 56.47
CA MET A 1 -7.47 17.30 55.45
C MET A 1 -6.81 17.02 54.12
N THR A 2 -7.39 16.04 53.41
CA THR A 2 -7.28 15.71 51.97
C THR A 2 -5.92 15.49 51.28
N GLU A 3 -5.80 14.26 50.77
CA GLU A 3 -5.03 13.74 49.63
C GLU A 3 -4.73 14.72 48.49
N ALA A 4 -3.61 14.46 47.79
CA ALA A 4 -3.60 14.43 46.33
C ALA A 4 -2.52 13.44 45.83
N THR A 5 -2.99 12.37 45.21
CA THR A 5 -2.28 11.39 44.39
C THR A 5 -1.93 12.02 43.04
N GLU A 6 -0.75 11.74 42.49
CA GLU A 6 -0.55 11.70 41.03
C GLU A 6 0.72 10.92 40.66
N PRO A 7 0.57 9.80 39.94
CA PRO A 7 1.59 9.40 38.98
C PRO A 7 0.93 8.98 37.67
N GLN A 8 0.95 9.83 36.63
CA GLN A 8 0.61 9.40 35.28
C GLN A 8 1.45 10.16 34.25
N ASN A 9 2.57 9.57 33.84
CA ASN A 9 3.34 9.97 32.66
C ASN A 9 4.19 8.78 32.17
N ASN A 10 3.56 7.69 31.71
CA ASN A 10 4.31 6.67 30.95
C ASN A 10 3.48 5.77 29.99
N GLU A 11 2.21 6.09 29.73
CA GLU A 11 1.26 5.17 29.06
C GLU A 11 1.30 5.26 27.51
N VAL A 12 1.93 6.30 26.97
CA VAL A 12 2.00 6.56 25.52
C VAL A 12 3.14 5.78 24.83
N GLY A 13 4.23 5.49 25.56
CA GLY A 13 5.38 4.74 25.01
C GLY A 13 5.02 3.31 24.62
N THR A 14 4.21 2.62 25.43
CA THR A 14 3.90 1.19 25.24
C THR A 14 2.92 0.93 24.11
N GLN A 15 1.95 1.83 23.84
CA GLN A 15 0.95 1.64 22.78
C GLN A 15 1.53 1.75 21.36
N ALA A 16 2.48 2.67 21.16
CA ALA A 16 3.13 2.84 19.86
C ALA A 16 4.07 1.66 19.54
N GLU A 17 4.80 1.17 20.55
CA GLU A 17 5.69 0.01 20.42
C GLU A 17 4.92 -1.28 20.11
N ASP A 18 3.79 -1.52 20.78
CA ASP A 18 2.93 -2.68 20.51
C ASP A 18 2.37 -2.65 19.08
N THR A 19 1.90 -1.49 18.64
CA THR A 19 1.36 -1.30 17.28
C THR A 19 2.44 -1.55 16.22
N LYS A 20 3.66 -1.02 16.43
CA LYS A 20 4.79 -1.24 15.52
C LYS A 20 5.14 -2.72 15.44
N ALA A 21 5.29 -3.39 16.58
CA ALA A 21 5.64 -4.80 16.63
C ALA A 21 4.60 -5.67 15.92
N ARG A 22 3.31 -5.35 16.03
CA ARG A 22 2.25 -6.04 15.28
C ARG A 22 2.39 -5.85 13.78
N LYS A 23 2.60 -4.61 13.31
CA LYS A 23 2.80 -4.31 11.88
C LYS A 23 4.03 -4.99 11.29
N GLU A 24 5.13 -5.06 12.05
CA GLU A 24 6.33 -5.75 11.61
C GLU A 24 6.09 -7.24 11.43
N ARG A 25 5.39 -7.91 12.36
CA ARG A 25 5.02 -9.32 12.21
C ARG A 25 4.15 -9.56 10.97
N GLU A 26 3.12 -8.74 10.77
CA GLU A 26 2.22 -8.82 9.62
C GLU A 26 2.97 -8.63 8.29
N ARG A 27 3.87 -7.64 8.23
CA ARG A 27 4.76 -7.44 7.08
C ARG A 27 5.66 -8.65 6.86
N ASP A 28 6.31 -9.16 7.90
CA ASP A 28 7.26 -10.26 7.77
C ASP A 28 6.55 -11.55 7.30
N GLU A 29 5.34 -11.83 7.81
CA GLU A 29 4.46 -12.91 7.34
C GLU A 29 4.08 -12.72 5.86
N LEU A 30 3.68 -11.50 5.48
CA LEU A 30 3.32 -11.17 4.11
C LEU A 30 4.48 -11.35 3.13
N TYR A 31 5.70 -10.99 3.54
CA TYR A 31 6.92 -11.15 2.74
C TYR A 31 7.47 -12.58 2.75
N ALA A 32 7.09 -13.41 3.72
CA ALA A 32 7.42 -14.83 3.76
C ALA A 32 6.60 -15.68 2.76
N LEU A 33 5.49 -15.17 2.22
CA LEU A 33 4.69 -15.89 1.23
C LEU A 33 5.51 -16.20 -0.04
N ASP A 34 5.39 -17.42 -0.53
CA ASP A 34 5.91 -17.78 -1.85
C ASP A 34 5.01 -17.19 -2.94
N ILE A 35 5.62 -16.38 -3.81
CA ILE A 35 4.94 -15.72 -4.93
C ILE A 35 5.47 -16.19 -6.28
N SER A 36 6.27 -17.26 -6.31
CA SER A 36 6.88 -17.75 -7.55
C SER A 36 5.86 -18.26 -8.57
N GLY A 37 4.70 -18.73 -8.11
CA GLY A 37 3.62 -19.29 -8.93
C GLY A 37 2.39 -18.40 -9.11
N VAL A 38 2.43 -17.12 -8.71
CA VAL A 38 1.25 -16.24 -8.80
C VAL A 38 1.05 -15.74 -10.22
N GLU A 39 -0.22 -15.52 -10.58
CA GLU A 39 -0.58 -14.88 -11.84
C GLU A 39 -0.47 -13.36 -11.70
N TRP A 40 0.21 -12.72 -12.66
CA TRP A 40 0.39 -11.28 -12.72
C TRP A 40 -0.58 -10.67 -13.73
N HIS A 41 -1.35 -9.70 -13.28
CA HIS A 41 -2.33 -8.98 -14.06
C HIS A 41 -1.86 -7.55 -14.33
N CYS A 42 -2.12 -7.06 -15.54
CA CYS A 42 -1.92 -5.67 -15.93
C CYS A 42 -3.26 -5.01 -16.26
N ALA A 43 -3.27 -3.69 -16.39
CA ALA A 43 -4.48 -2.97 -16.75
C ALA A 43 -4.97 -3.37 -18.17
N PRO A 44 -6.28 -3.43 -18.41
CA PRO A 44 -6.80 -3.70 -19.74
C PRO A 44 -6.30 -2.66 -20.75
N GLY A 45 -5.85 -3.13 -21.91
CA GLY A 45 -5.38 -2.26 -22.99
C GLY A 45 -3.90 -1.86 -22.92
N THR A 46 -3.13 -2.30 -21.92
CA THR A 46 -1.67 -2.12 -21.93
C THR A 46 -1.01 -3.14 -22.84
N GLU A 47 -0.16 -2.70 -23.75
CA GLU A 47 0.62 -3.59 -24.61
C GLU A 47 1.87 -4.11 -23.87
N THR A 48 2.36 -5.29 -24.26
CA THR A 48 3.50 -5.97 -23.58
C THR A 48 4.79 -5.15 -23.58
N HIS A 49 4.94 -4.23 -24.53
CA HIS A 49 6.14 -3.41 -24.71
C HIS A 49 6.08 -2.06 -23.97
N GLU A 50 4.95 -1.72 -23.36
CA GLU A 50 4.79 -0.50 -22.55
C GLU A 50 5.22 -0.76 -21.10
N GLU A 51 5.72 0.29 -20.45
CA GLU A 51 5.88 0.30 -18.99
C GLU A 51 4.50 0.20 -18.35
N ARG A 52 4.35 -0.74 -17.41
CA ARG A 52 3.07 -1.00 -16.75
C ARG A 52 3.28 -1.49 -15.34
N VAL A 53 2.31 -1.19 -14.48
CA VAL A 53 2.19 -1.78 -13.16
C VAL A 53 1.49 -3.12 -13.29
N GLU A 54 2.04 -4.13 -12.63
CA GLU A 54 1.46 -5.47 -12.54
C GLU A 54 1.07 -5.76 -11.08
N ILE A 55 -0.08 -6.41 -10.91
CA ILE A 55 -0.55 -6.87 -9.60
C ILE A 55 -0.81 -8.37 -9.59
N ALA A 56 -0.63 -9.01 -8.44
CA ALA A 56 -0.99 -10.40 -8.21
C ALA A 56 -1.80 -10.53 -6.91
N TYR A 57 -2.88 -11.29 -6.96
CA TYR A 57 -3.70 -11.57 -5.78
C TYR A 57 -3.05 -12.67 -4.94
N LEU A 58 -2.92 -12.40 -3.65
CA LEU A 58 -2.35 -13.30 -2.65
C LEU A 58 -3.46 -13.83 -1.72
N PRO A 59 -3.15 -14.83 -0.86
CA PRO A 59 -4.07 -15.28 0.18
C PRO A 59 -4.56 -14.13 1.07
N GLU A 60 -5.72 -14.33 1.71
CA GLU A 60 -6.33 -13.37 2.65
C GLU A 60 -6.60 -11.98 2.06
N GLY A 61 -6.73 -11.88 0.73
CA GLY A 61 -7.03 -10.62 0.04
C GLY A 61 -5.83 -9.68 -0.08
N ALA A 62 -4.63 -10.13 0.30
CA ALA A 62 -3.41 -9.37 0.09
C ALA A 62 -3.06 -9.23 -1.40
N VAL A 63 -2.23 -8.24 -1.72
CA VAL A 63 -1.85 -7.93 -3.11
C VAL A 63 -0.34 -7.70 -3.20
N ALA A 64 0.29 -8.35 -4.18
CA ALA A 64 1.64 -8.01 -4.62
C ALA A 64 1.57 -7.05 -5.81
N MET A 65 2.49 -6.09 -5.87
CA MET A 65 2.61 -5.09 -6.93
C MET A 65 4.06 -4.94 -7.37
N ARG A 66 4.30 -4.81 -8.68
CA ARG A 66 5.62 -4.54 -9.24
C ARG A 66 5.54 -3.69 -10.51
N SER A 67 6.67 -3.11 -10.90
CA SER A 67 6.83 -2.50 -12.23
C SER A 67 7.28 -3.55 -13.24
N SER A 68 6.80 -3.46 -14.49
CA SER A 68 7.32 -4.29 -15.58
C SER A 68 8.79 -3.99 -15.91
N LEU A 69 9.31 -2.82 -15.53
CA LEU A 69 10.72 -2.44 -15.73
C LEU A 69 11.66 -3.05 -14.69
N ASP A 70 11.15 -3.36 -13.49
CA ASP A 70 11.91 -4.03 -12.44
C ASP A 70 11.05 -5.11 -11.74
N PRO A 71 10.88 -6.28 -12.39
CA PRO A 71 10.01 -7.33 -11.86
C PRO A 71 10.51 -8.00 -10.56
N ALA A 72 11.76 -7.73 -10.16
CA ALA A 72 12.36 -8.28 -8.96
C ALA A 72 11.94 -7.51 -7.70
N THR A 73 11.64 -6.22 -7.83
CA THR A 73 11.17 -5.39 -6.73
C THR A 73 9.66 -5.52 -6.60
N VAL A 74 9.23 -6.30 -5.59
CA VAL A 74 7.81 -6.56 -5.30
C VAL A 74 7.40 -5.89 -3.99
N LEU A 75 6.44 -4.98 -4.09
CA LEU A 75 5.71 -4.42 -2.95
C LEU A 75 4.56 -5.35 -2.60
N ARG A 76 4.28 -5.55 -1.30
CA ARG A 76 3.16 -6.37 -0.84
C ARG A 76 2.32 -5.58 0.15
N TYR A 77 1.01 -5.66 -0.03
CA TYR A 77 0.02 -4.95 0.77
C TYR A 77 -0.96 -5.96 1.37
N THR A 78 -1.33 -5.73 2.61
CA THR A 78 -2.49 -6.41 3.21
C THR A 78 -3.78 -6.02 2.50
N GLU A 79 -4.86 -6.79 2.70
CA GLU A 79 -6.18 -6.42 2.18
C GLU A 79 -6.60 -5.01 2.63
N ALA A 80 -6.36 -4.69 3.91
CA ALA A 80 -6.73 -3.40 4.50
C ALA A 80 -5.96 -2.24 3.86
N GLU A 81 -4.65 -2.38 3.68
CA GLU A 81 -3.81 -1.37 3.02
C GLU A 81 -4.19 -1.20 1.55
N TRP A 82 -4.38 -2.31 0.83
CA TRP A 82 -4.79 -2.28 -0.57
C TRP A 82 -6.15 -1.61 -0.75
N ARG A 83 -7.12 -1.93 0.12
CA ARG A 83 -8.44 -1.29 0.11
C ARG A 83 -8.35 0.21 0.37
N ALA A 84 -7.52 0.63 1.33
CA ALA A 84 -7.30 2.04 1.60
C ALA A 84 -6.68 2.76 0.38
N PHE A 85 -5.66 2.15 -0.24
CA PHE A 85 -5.03 2.66 -1.46
C PHE A 85 -6.03 2.83 -2.61
N VAL A 86 -6.84 1.80 -2.90
CA VAL A 86 -7.85 1.86 -3.96
C VAL A 86 -8.92 2.91 -3.67
N LEU A 87 -9.34 3.07 -2.42
CA LEU A 87 -10.30 4.11 -2.05
C LEU A 87 -9.72 5.51 -2.24
N GLY A 88 -8.48 5.76 -1.83
CA GLY A 88 -7.80 7.04 -2.08
C GLY A 88 -7.64 7.34 -3.57
N ALA A 89 -7.22 6.33 -4.35
CA ALA A 89 -7.10 6.48 -5.80
C ALA A 89 -8.45 6.81 -6.47
N ARG A 90 -9.55 6.21 -6.00
CA ARG A 90 -10.90 6.50 -6.50
C ARG A 90 -11.43 7.87 -6.07
N ASP A 91 -10.94 8.40 -4.96
CA ASP A 91 -11.27 9.75 -4.49
C ASP A 91 -10.48 10.83 -5.24
N GLY A 92 -9.61 10.44 -6.19
CA GLY A 92 -8.82 11.35 -7.01
C GLY A 92 -7.53 11.80 -6.36
N GLU A 93 -7.03 11.11 -5.32
CA GLU A 93 -5.76 11.46 -4.65
C GLU A 93 -4.56 11.51 -5.62
N PHE A 94 -4.64 10.78 -6.74
CA PHE A 94 -3.60 10.72 -7.77
C PHE A 94 -4.00 11.40 -9.08
N ASP A 95 -5.16 12.09 -9.13
CA ASP A 95 -5.54 12.83 -10.33
C ASP A 95 -4.57 14.00 -10.52
N LEU A 96 -3.90 14.00 -11.67
CA LEU A 96 -2.98 15.09 -12.01
C LEU A 96 -3.78 16.30 -12.47
N GLU A 97 -3.47 17.46 -11.90
CA GLU A 97 -3.88 18.73 -12.50
C GLU A 97 -3.46 18.74 -13.97
N PRO A 98 -4.35 19.15 -14.90
CA PRO A 98 -4.07 19.08 -16.32
C PRO A 98 -2.86 19.95 -16.66
N ALA A 99 -1.71 19.32 -16.82
CA ALA A 99 -0.49 19.93 -17.28
C ALA A 99 -0.28 19.60 -18.77
N PRO A 100 0.31 20.51 -19.56
CA PRO A 100 0.43 20.38 -21.02
C PRO A 100 1.22 19.15 -21.49
N HIS A 101 1.94 18.46 -20.60
CA HIS A 101 2.68 17.23 -20.90
C HIS A 101 1.91 15.93 -20.61
N ASN A 102 0.74 16.01 -19.95
CA ASN A 102 -0.07 14.84 -19.59
C ASN A 102 -1.32 14.69 -20.49
N GLY A 103 -1.30 15.30 -21.68
CA GLY A 103 -2.41 15.24 -22.64
C GLY A 103 -3.64 16.08 -22.27
N GLY A 104 -3.58 16.88 -21.20
CA GLY A 104 -4.62 17.83 -20.84
C GLY A 104 -4.66 18.98 -21.84
N MET A 105 -5.56 18.91 -22.82
CA MET A 105 -5.95 20.09 -23.60
C MET A 105 -6.52 21.10 -22.61
N ALA A 106 -5.86 22.25 -22.46
CA ALA A 106 -6.41 23.37 -21.71
C ALA A 106 -7.81 23.66 -22.25
N VAL A 107 -8.81 23.56 -21.38
CA VAL A 107 -10.16 24.01 -21.69
C VAL A 107 -10.13 25.54 -21.70
N GLU A 108 -10.24 26.13 -22.88
CA GLU A 108 -10.56 27.57 -23.05
C GLU A 108 -12.07 27.77 -23.14
#